data_AF-A0A935KW89-F1
#
_entry.id   AF-A0A935KW89-F1
#
_cell.length_a   1.000
_cell.length_b   1.000
_cell.length_c   1.000
_cell.angle_alpha   90.00
_cell.angle_beta   90.00
_cell.angle_gamma   90.00
#
_symmetry.space_group_name_H-M   'P 1'
#
loop_
_entity.id
_entity.type
_entity.pdbx_description
1 polymer ?
#
loop_
_entity_poly.entity_id
_entity_poly.type
_entity_poly.pdbx_seq_one_letter_code
_entity_poly.pdbx_strand_id
1 'polypeptide(L)'
;MAFQVMIVAKNYLPYAQYYIIPALMLTITGLAFLIPFMIGSMNVNRKSICNMVYLSTFVLVLVFSVYEFTSSHKEASDFRDEALKINSLVKEINSTSVLVIPSVGTANEDCTLALCMMYGYSGKRTPMFQKEFSKRTSSKIFHNFWENKLFAISDSIDIGKEISGKDKIVMQLMPNTSADMAVKCLKDDYDVTVTDKKLLMQNGNMETVYEFYLKQ
;
A
#
# COMPACT_ATOMS: atom_id res chain seq x y z
N MET A 1 18.66 -4.72 -15.22
CA MET A 1 17.30 -5.24 -14.93
C MET A 1 16.94 -5.15 -13.45
N ALA A 2 17.64 -5.79 -12.50
CA ALA A 2 17.36 -5.67 -11.06
C ALA A 2 17.38 -4.21 -10.54
N PHE A 3 18.35 -3.40 -10.99
CA PHE A 3 18.43 -1.97 -10.66
C PHE A 3 17.26 -1.15 -11.25
N GLN A 4 16.79 -1.50 -12.45
CA GLN A 4 15.61 -0.86 -13.06
C GLN A 4 14.32 -1.28 -12.34
N VAL A 5 14.22 -2.54 -11.89
CA VAL A 5 13.11 -3.01 -11.06
C VAL A 5 13.11 -2.31 -9.70
N MET A 6 14.28 -2.11 -9.08
CA MET A 6 14.42 -1.30 -7.86
C MET A 6 14.01 0.16 -8.06
N ILE A 7 14.44 0.80 -9.15
CA ILE A 7 14.05 2.19 -9.47
C ILE A 7 12.53 2.30 -9.69
N VAL A 8 11.94 1.36 -10.42
CA VAL A 8 10.49 1.31 -10.62
C VAL A 8 9.78 1.06 -9.30
N ALA A 9 10.23 0.10 -8.49
CA ALA A 9 9.67 -0.18 -7.16
C ALA A 9 9.75 1.01 -6.21
N LYS A 10 10.83 1.78 -6.25
CA LYS A 10 11.03 2.99 -5.45
C LYS A 10 10.08 4.13 -5.84
N ASN A 11 9.69 4.23 -7.12
CA ASN A 11 8.71 5.22 -7.57
C ASN A 11 7.25 4.82 -7.29
N TYR A 12 6.99 3.54 -7.06
CA TYR A 12 5.69 3.00 -6.65
C TYR A 12 5.70 2.64 -5.16
N LEU A 13 5.97 3.64 -4.31
CA LEU A 13 6.14 3.58 -2.85
C LEU A 13 5.18 2.62 -2.10
N PRO A 14 3.87 2.52 -2.43
CA PRO A 14 2.96 1.58 -1.76
C PRO A 14 3.27 0.10 -2.04
N TYR A 15 4.01 -0.19 -3.11
CA TYR A 15 4.29 -1.54 -3.60
C TYR A 15 5.77 -1.93 -3.48
N ALA A 16 6.63 -1.03 -2.98
CA ALA A 16 8.07 -1.26 -2.87
C ALA A 16 8.39 -2.60 -2.16
N GLN A 17 7.63 -2.93 -1.11
CA GLN A 17 7.79 -4.17 -0.35
C GLN A 17 7.61 -5.45 -1.21
N TYR A 18 6.71 -5.43 -2.19
CA TYR A 18 6.43 -6.58 -3.06
C TYR A 18 7.52 -6.83 -4.11
N TYR A 19 8.29 -5.81 -4.47
CA TYR A 19 9.35 -5.90 -5.48
C TYR A 19 10.76 -6.04 -4.88
N ILE A 20 10.96 -5.65 -3.61
CA ILE A 20 12.24 -5.80 -2.90
C ILE A 20 12.61 -7.28 -2.75
N ILE A 21 11.66 -8.14 -2.35
CA ILE A 21 11.94 -9.58 -2.13
C ILE A 21 12.33 -10.29 -3.44
N PRO A 22 11.58 -10.18 -4.55
CA PRO A 22 12.00 -10.76 -5.83
C PRO A 22 13.32 -10.19 -6.38
N ALA A 23 13.58 -8.89 -6.19
CA ALA A 23 14.84 -8.28 -6.61
C ALA A 23 16.04 -8.80 -5.81
N LEU A 24 15.86 -9.01 -4.50
CA LEU A 24 16.84 -9.65 -3.62
C LEU A 24 17.10 -11.09 -4.06
N MET A 25 16.04 -11.87 -4.27
CA MET A 25 16.15 -13.26 -4.75
C MET A 25 16.91 -13.31 -6.06
N LEU A 26 16.57 -12.46 -7.04
CA LEU A 26 17.27 -12.38 -8.33
C LEU A 26 18.75 -12.01 -8.17
N THR A 27 19.08 -11.12 -7.25
CA THR A 27 20.47 -10.70 -6.98
C THR A 27 21.28 -11.82 -6.33
N ILE A 28 20.71 -12.52 -5.33
CA ILE A 28 21.32 -13.69 -4.69
C ILE A 28 21.50 -14.82 -5.72
N THR A 29 20.48 -15.09 -6.54
CA THR A 29 20.55 -16.08 -7.62
C THR A 29 21.64 -15.71 -8.64
N GLY A 30 21.72 -14.45 -9.05
CA GLY A 30 22.77 -13.95 -9.94
C GLY A 30 24.17 -14.16 -9.35
N LEU A 31 24.37 -13.87 -8.06
CA LEU A 31 25.62 -14.12 -7.35
C LEU A 31 25.94 -15.62 -7.26
N ALA A 32 24.94 -16.47 -6.98
CA ALA A 32 25.11 -17.92 -6.89
C ALA A 32 25.51 -18.58 -8.23
N PHE A 33 25.12 -18.00 -9.38
CA PHE A 33 25.56 -18.45 -10.70
C PHE A 33 26.92 -17.87 -11.11
N LEU A 34 27.23 -16.63 -10.69
CA LEU A 34 28.51 -15.98 -10.99
C LEU A 34 29.67 -16.64 -10.22
N ILE A 35 29.48 -17.01 -8.95
CA ILE A 35 30.56 -17.55 -8.11
C ILE A 35 31.19 -18.85 -8.70
N PRO A 36 30.43 -19.88 -9.11
CA PRO A 36 30.99 -21.08 -9.73
C PRO A 36 31.65 -20.83 -11.09
N PHE A 37 31.06 -19.95 -11.90
CA PHE A 37 31.62 -19.57 -13.21
C PHE A 37 32.97 -18.86 -13.06
N MET A 38 33.09 -18.00 -12.06
CA MET A 38 34.33 -17.27 -11.75
C MET A 38 35.40 -18.19 -11.14
N ILE A 39 35.04 -19.11 -10.25
CA ILE A 39 35.95 -20.14 -9.70
C ILE A 39 36.45 -21.07 -10.82
N GLY A 40 35.58 -21.48 -11.74
CA GLY A 40 35.93 -22.27 -12.93
C GLY A 40 36.89 -21.52 -13.86
N SER A 41 36.68 -20.21 -14.07
CA SER A 41 37.55 -19.36 -14.88
C SER A 41 38.93 -19.09 -14.23
N MET A 42 39.03 -19.07 -12.90
CA MET A 42 40.31 -18.88 -12.19
C MET A 42 41.27 -20.06 -12.38
N ASN A 43 40.75 -21.26 -12.66
CA ASN A 43 41.55 -22.47 -12.90
C ASN A 43 42.15 -22.54 -14.33
N VAL A 44 41.76 -21.65 -15.24
CA VAL A 44 42.22 -21.66 -16.64
C VAL A 44 43.05 -20.40 -16.92
N ASN A 45 44.34 -20.47 -16.60
CA ASN A 45 45.43 -19.61 -17.14
C ASN A 45 45.16 -18.09 -17.30
N ARG A 46 45.55 -17.26 -16.31
CA ARG A 46 46.44 -16.06 -16.44
C ARG A 46 46.37 -15.10 -15.25
N LYS A 47 47.56 -14.63 -14.83
CA LYS A 47 47.92 -13.41 -14.06
C LYS A 47 47.02 -13.00 -12.87
N SER A 48 47.60 -13.17 -11.68
CA SER A 48 47.12 -12.73 -10.33
C SER A 48 46.35 -11.41 -10.28
N ILE A 49 46.69 -10.42 -11.11
CA ILE A 49 46.03 -9.09 -11.14
C ILE A 49 44.55 -9.18 -11.56
N CYS A 50 44.20 -9.99 -12.57
CA CYS A 50 42.80 -10.12 -13.00
C CYS A 50 41.94 -10.72 -11.87
N ASN A 51 42.46 -11.74 -11.16
CA ASN A 51 41.78 -12.35 -10.02
C ASN A 51 41.58 -11.37 -8.87
N MET A 52 42.55 -10.47 -8.60
CA MET A 52 42.39 -9.40 -7.60
C MET A 52 41.33 -8.37 -8.01
N VAL A 53 41.28 -7.97 -9.27
CA VAL A 53 40.25 -7.05 -9.80
C VAL A 53 38.85 -7.68 -9.68
N TYR A 54 38.72 -8.97 -9.98
CA TYR A 54 37.43 -9.66 -9.82
C TYR A 54 37.02 -9.82 -8.36
N LEU A 55 37.93 -10.21 -7.46
CA LEU A 55 37.63 -10.34 -6.03
C LEU A 55 37.24 -8.99 -5.42
N SER A 56 37.95 -7.92 -5.76
CA SER A 56 37.62 -6.57 -5.28
C SER A 56 36.26 -6.09 -5.81
N THR A 57 35.95 -6.35 -7.07
CA THR A 57 34.62 -6.04 -7.64
C THR A 57 33.51 -6.84 -6.94
N PHE A 58 33.74 -8.12 -6.66
CA PHE A 58 32.79 -8.97 -5.93
C PHE A 58 32.52 -8.47 -4.51
N VAL A 59 33.58 -8.12 -3.77
CA VAL A 59 33.46 -7.55 -2.42
C VAL A 59 32.68 -6.23 -2.45
N LEU A 60 32.94 -5.35 -3.42
CA LEU A 60 32.18 -4.11 -3.58
C LEU A 60 30.70 -4.38 -3.84
N VAL A 61 30.35 -5.29 -4.75
CA VAL A 61 28.95 -5.65 -5.05
C VAL A 61 28.26 -6.18 -3.79
N LEU A 62 28.93 -7.03 -3.00
CA LEU A 62 28.40 -7.53 -1.73
C LEU A 62 28.14 -6.40 -0.73
N VAL A 63 29.11 -5.48 -0.55
CA VAL A 63 28.97 -4.35 0.37
C VAL A 63 27.80 -3.45 -0.04
N PHE A 64 27.69 -3.10 -1.33
CA PHE A 64 26.57 -2.33 -1.85
C PHE A 64 25.23 -3.06 -1.66
N SER A 65 25.19 -4.37 -1.92
CA SER A 65 23.96 -5.17 -1.76
C SER A 65 23.49 -5.22 -0.30
N VAL A 66 24.42 -5.39 0.66
CA VAL A 66 24.11 -5.38 2.09
C VAL A 66 23.63 -3.99 2.52
N TYR A 67 24.30 -2.92 2.08
CA TYR A 67 23.89 -1.55 2.37
C TYR A 67 22.46 -1.26 1.87
N GLU A 68 22.17 -1.57 0.61
CA GLU A 68 20.84 -1.39 0.02
C GLU A 68 19.78 -2.21 0.75
N PHE A 69 20.11 -3.44 1.16
CA PHE A 69 19.21 -4.28 1.96
C PHE A 69 18.91 -3.67 3.33
N THR A 70 19.93 -3.24 4.06
CA THR A 70 19.75 -2.60 5.38
C THR A 70 18.97 -1.30 5.26
N SER A 71 19.25 -0.48 4.23
CA SER A 71 18.51 0.75 3.97
C SER A 71 17.04 0.45 3.65
N SER A 72 16.77 -0.48 2.75
CA SER A 72 15.41 -0.89 2.37
C SER A 72 14.64 -1.49 3.54
N HIS A 73 15.30 -2.28 4.39
CA HIS A 73 14.68 -2.84 5.59
C HIS A 73 14.30 -1.75 6.59
N LYS A 74 15.17 -0.75 6.77
CA LYS A 74 14.90 0.40 7.62
C LYS A 74 13.72 1.21 7.09
N GLU A 75 13.72 1.56 5.80
CA GLU A 75 12.60 2.26 5.15
C GLU A 75 11.29 1.48 5.32
N ALA A 76 11.30 0.15 5.10
CA ALA A 76 10.12 -0.69 5.30
C ALA A 76 9.63 -0.71 6.75
N SER A 77 10.55 -0.71 7.73
CA SER A 77 10.20 -0.64 9.15
C SER A 77 9.57 0.71 9.49
N ASP A 78 10.17 1.81 9.03
CA ASP A 78 9.66 3.17 9.26
C ASP A 78 8.25 3.31 8.66
N PHE A 79 8.03 2.78 7.45
CA PHE A 79 6.70 2.76 6.82
C PHE A 79 5.68 1.90 7.58
N ARG A 80 6.09 0.74 8.11
CA ARG A 80 5.21 -0.09 8.93
C ARG A 80 4.79 0.66 10.20
N ASP A 81 5.73 1.32 10.87
CA ASP A 81 5.46 2.00 12.12
C ASP A 81 4.55 3.23 11.88
N GLU A 82 4.72 3.94 10.77
CA GLU A 82 3.81 5.00 10.30
C GLU A 82 2.40 4.48 9.96
N ALA A 83 2.30 3.33 9.27
CA ALA A 83 1.04 2.67 8.98
C ALA A 83 0.30 2.23 10.25
N LEU A 84 1.03 1.73 11.26
CA LEU A 84 0.47 1.34 12.54
C LEU A 84 -0.14 2.53 13.29
N LYS A 85 0.47 3.73 13.22
CA LYS A 85 -0.11 4.93 13.82
C LYS A 85 -1.45 5.29 13.20
N ILE A 86 -1.56 5.33 11.87
CA ILE A 86 -2.85 5.58 11.20
C ILE A 86 -3.88 4.51 11.56
N ASN A 87 -3.52 3.23 11.48
CA ASN A 87 -4.42 2.13 11.80
C ASN A 87 -4.93 2.22 13.25
N SER A 88 -4.07 2.61 14.20
CA SER A 88 -4.47 2.82 15.60
C SER A 88 -5.49 3.95 15.76
N LEU A 89 -5.26 5.10 15.10
CA LEU A 89 -6.19 6.23 15.10
C LEU A 89 -7.54 5.83 14.49
N VAL A 90 -7.52 5.14 13.35
CA VAL A 90 -8.73 4.69 12.67
C VAL A 90 -9.51 3.69 13.54
N LYS A 91 -8.84 2.75 14.19
CA LYS A 91 -9.48 1.80 15.13
C LYS A 91 -10.11 2.50 16.33
N GLU A 92 -9.43 3.51 16.89
CA GLU A 92 -9.98 4.34 17.96
C GLU A 92 -11.25 5.06 17.50
N ILE A 93 -11.22 5.72 16.33
CA ILE A 93 -12.39 6.43 15.77
C ILE A 93 -13.54 5.45 15.50
N ASN A 94 -13.27 4.30 14.90
CA ASN A 94 -14.31 3.30 14.58
C ASN A 94 -15.04 2.81 15.84
N SER A 95 -14.40 2.86 17.02
CA SER A 95 -15.04 2.52 18.29
C SER A 95 -16.08 3.56 18.78
N THR A 96 -16.11 4.76 18.19
CA THR A 96 -16.94 5.90 18.62
C THR A 96 -18.24 6.07 17.81
N SER A 97 -18.68 5.04 17.07
CA SER A 97 -19.88 5.08 16.19
C SER A 97 -19.80 6.06 15.00
N VAL A 98 -18.66 6.70 14.78
CA VAL A 98 -18.39 7.51 13.59
C VAL A 98 -18.19 6.57 12.40
N LEU A 99 -18.83 6.89 11.27
CA LEU A 99 -18.63 6.13 10.03
C LEU A 99 -17.23 6.41 9.49
N VAL A 100 -16.39 5.38 9.47
CA VAL A 100 -15.09 5.40 8.81
C VAL A 100 -15.22 4.80 7.41
N ILE A 101 -14.72 5.52 6.41
CA ILE A 101 -14.65 5.10 5.01
C ILE A 101 -13.18 5.03 4.61
N PRO A 102 -12.54 3.84 4.69
CA PRO A 102 -11.16 3.73 4.31
C PRO A 102 -11.00 3.59 2.80
N SER A 103 -9.97 4.20 2.24
CA SER A 103 -9.63 4.07 0.82
C SER A 103 -8.83 2.79 0.59
N VAL A 104 -9.16 2.05 -0.46
CA VAL A 104 -8.41 0.85 -0.83
C VAL A 104 -6.94 1.20 -1.02
N GLY A 105 -6.03 0.35 -0.52
CA GLY A 105 -4.58 0.58 -0.55
C GLY A 105 -4.03 1.38 0.64
N THR A 106 -4.88 1.90 1.52
CA THR A 106 -4.44 2.59 2.74
C THR A 106 -4.01 1.61 3.84
N ALA A 107 -3.33 2.12 4.86
CA ALA A 107 -2.92 1.40 6.07
C ALA A 107 -4.12 1.01 6.95
N ASN A 108 -4.98 0.13 6.44
CA ASN A 108 -6.18 -0.37 7.11
C ASN A 108 -6.38 -1.86 6.80
N GLU A 109 -6.58 -2.66 7.85
CA GLU A 109 -6.75 -4.12 7.74
C GLU A 109 -7.94 -4.51 6.85
N ASP A 110 -9.01 -3.72 6.86
CA ASP A 110 -10.20 -3.97 6.05
C ASP A 110 -9.93 -3.74 4.55
N CYS A 111 -8.97 -2.87 4.19
CA CYS A 111 -8.72 -2.47 2.82
C CYS A 111 -8.11 -3.56 1.95
N THR A 112 -7.28 -4.43 2.52
CA THR A 112 -6.70 -5.57 1.78
C THR A 112 -7.79 -6.54 1.37
N LEU A 113 -8.71 -6.84 2.29
CA LEU A 113 -9.88 -7.65 1.97
C LEU A 113 -10.70 -6.94 0.90
N ALA A 114 -10.98 -5.64 1.07
CA ALA A 114 -11.81 -4.85 0.16
C ALA A 114 -11.30 -4.86 -1.28
N LEU A 115 -9.98 -4.72 -1.45
CA LEU A 115 -9.31 -4.88 -2.74
C LEU A 115 -9.56 -6.26 -3.35
N CYS A 116 -9.38 -7.32 -2.57
CA CYS A 116 -9.63 -8.69 -3.01
C CYS A 116 -11.09 -8.92 -3.40
N MET A 117 -12.06 -8.25 -2.77
CA MET A 117 -13.46 -8.37 -3.16
C MET A 117 -13.80 -7.60 -4.43
N MET A 118 -13.17 -6.44 -4.65
CA MET A 118 -13.36 -5.66 -5.86
C MET A 118 -12.75 -6.34 -7.09
N TYR A 119 -11.54 -6.91 -6.94
CA TYR A 119 -10.72 -7.37 -8.07
C TYR A 119 -10.47 -8.89 -8.09
N GLY A 120 -10.78 -9.61 -7.01
CA GLY A 120 -10.66 -11.06 -6.94
C GLY A 120 -11.85 -11.75 -7.58
N TYR A 121 -11.58 -12.64 -8.54
CA TYR A 121 -12.56 -13.46 -9.25
C TYR A 121 -13.55 -12.68 -10.16
N SER A 122 -13.03 -12.14 -11.27
CA SER A 122 -13.81 -11.68 -12.43
C SER A 122 -14.89 -10.62 -12.13
N GLY A 123 -14.72 -9.83 -11.06
CA GLY A 123 -15.66 -8.78 -10.66
C GLY A 123 -17.01 -9.29 -10.14
N LYS A 124 -17.15 -10.59 -9.92
CA LYS A 124 -18.39 -11.18 -9.41
C LYS A 124 -18.28 -11.34 -7.89
N ARG A 125 -18.87 -10.39 -7.16
CA ARG A 125 -19.07 -10.48 -5.71
C ARG A 125 -19.96 -11.70 -5.42
N THR A 126 -19.38 -12.86 -5.14
CA THR A 126 -20.22 -14.02 -4.80
C THR A 126 -20.80 -13.83 -3.40
N PRO A 127 -22.05 -14.25 -3.14
CA PRO A 127 -22.68 -14.12 -1.83
C PRO A 127 -21.88 -14.77 -0.69
N MET A 128 -21.12 -15.82 -1.00
CA MET A 128 -20.23 -16.49 -0.04
C MET A 128 -19.07 -15.58 0.39
N PHE A 129 -18.40 -14.91 -0.55
CA PHE A 129 -17.32 -13.97 -0.23
C PHE A 129 -17.86 -12.76 0.54
N GLN A 130 -18.99 -12.18 0.11
CA GLN A 130 -19.61 -11.07 0.84
C GLN A 130 -19.94 -11.44 2.29
N LYS A 131 -20.50 -12.64 2.51
CA LYS A 131 -20.85 -13.14 3.85
C LYS A 131 -19.62 -13.31 4.74
N GLU A 132 -18.55 -13.92 4.23
CA GLU A 132 -17.33 -14.12 5.02
C GLU A 132 -16.59 -12.80 5.29
N PHE A 133 -16.59 -11.90 4.31
CA PHE A 133 -15.99 -10.58 4.47
C PHE A 133 -16.73 -9.76 5.52
N SER A 134 -18.07 -9.74 5.49
CA SER A 134 -18.89 -8.96 6.43
C SER A 134 -18.67 -9.36 7.89
N LYS A 135 -18.13 -10.55 8.15
CA LYS A 135 -17.75 -11.01 9.50
C LYS A 135 -16.38 -10.52 9.95
N ARG A 136 -15.52 -10.15 9.00
CA ARG A 136 -14.09 -9.86 9.23
C ARG A 136 -13.75 -8.38 9.16
N THR A 137 -14.62 -7.56 8.58
CA THR A 137 -14.37 -6.12 8.47
C THR A 137 -15.30 -5.29 9.33
N SER A 138 -14.73 -4.24 9.89
CA SER A 138 -15.49 -3.21 10.62
C SER A 138 -16.17 -2.23 9.67
N SER A 139 -15.52 -1.94 8.55
CA SER A 139 -15.95 -0.98 7.55
C SER A 139 -16.92 -1.63 6.57
N LYS A 140 -17.99 -0.91 6.23
CA LYS A 140 -19.02 -1.34 5.26
C LYS A 140 -18.89 -0.65 3.91
N ILE A 141 -18.31 0.54 3.91
CA ILE A 141 -18.16 1.43 2.76
C ILE A 141 -16.68 1.76 2.65
N PHE A 142 -16.19 1.76 1.42
CA PHE A 142 -14.79 1.95 1.10
C PHE A 142 -14.67 2.91 -0.08
N HIS A 143 -13.55 3.62 -0.15
CA HIS A 143 -13.25 4.51 -1.27
C HIS A 143 -12.30 3.82 -2.27
N ASN A 144 -12.71 3.78 -3.54
CA ASN A 144 -11.89 3.36 -4.66
C ASN A 144 -11.15 4.59 -5.23
N PHE A 145 -9.87 4.74 -4.89
CA PHE A 145 -9.08 5.88 -5.36
C PHE A 145 -8.80 5.89 -6.87
N TRP A 146 -8.85 4.75 -7.55
CA TRP A 146 -8.63 4.70 -9.00
C TRP A 146 -9.77 5.33 -9.78
N GLU A 147 -11.01 5.11 -9.33
CA GLU A 147 -12.22 5.62 -9.98
C GLU A 147 -12.79 6.84 -9.28
N ASN A 148 -12.26 7.20 -8.11
CA ASN A 148 -12.80 8.22 -7.20
C ASN A 148 -14.28 7.98 -6.89
N LYS A 149 -14.60 6.75 -6.46
CA LYS A 149 -15.97 6.29 -6.16
C LYS A 149 -16.04 5.55 -4.84
N LEU A 150 -17.19 5.56 -4.18
CA LEU A 150 -17.43 4.70 -3.03
C LEU A 150 -18.01 3.36 -3.46
N PHE A 151 -17.65 2.31 -2.73
CA PHE A 151 -18.26 0.99 -2.89
C PHE A 151 -18.64 0.44 -1.53
N ALA A 152 -19.78 -0.25 -1.50
CA ALA A 152 -20.22 -0.99 -0.34
C ALA A 152 -19.80 -2.46 -0.45
N ILE A 153 -19.64 -3.10 0.70
CA ILE A 153 -19.39 -4.54 0.82
C ILE A 153 -20.54 -5.42 0.30
N SER A 154 -21.77 -4.90 0.35
CA SER A 154 -22.99 -5.59 -0.07
C SER A 154 -23.82 -4.66 -0.94
N ASP A 155 -24.47 -5.21 -1.97
CA ASP A 155 -25.37 -4.46 -2.86
C ASP A 155 -26.66 -4.02 -2.14
N SER A 156 -26.95 -4.61 -0.96
CA SER A 156 -28.05 -4.19 -0.11
C SER A 156 -27.81 -2.88 0.64
N ILE A 157 -26.57 -2.38 0.65
CA ILE A 157 -26.20 -1.17 1.36
C ILE A 157 -26.33 0.02 0.41
N ASP A 158 -27.22 0.93 0.75
CA ASP A 158 -27.37 2.22 0.10
C ASP A 158 -26.36 3.20 0.73
N ILE A 159 -25.27 3.46 0.00
CA ILE A 159 -24.17 4.31 0.46
C ILE A 159 -24.67 5.71 0.83
N GLY A 160 -25.53 6.29 -0.02
CA GLY A 160 -26.10 7.61 0.21
C GLY A 160 -26.87 7.64 1.52
N LYS A 161 -27.70 6.62 1.78
CA LYS A 161 -28.47 6.53 3.03
C LYS A 161 -27.61 6.34 4.28
N GLU A 162 -26.56 5.51 4.22
CA GLU A 162 -25.66 5.28 5.36
C GLU A 162 -24.88 6.54 5.75
N ILE A 163 -24.59 7.41 4.78
CA ILE A 163 -23.91 8.68 4.99
C ILE A 163 -24.91 9.79 5.36
N SER A 164 -26.10 9.79 4.75
CA SER A 164 -27.16 10.77 5.02
C SER A 164 -27.60 10.70 6.48
N GLY A 165 -27.70 11.86 7.15
CA GLY A 165 -28.05 11.93 8.56
C GLY A 165 -26.88 11.70 9.53
N LYS A 166 -25.65 11.57 9.04
CA LYS A 166 -24.44 11.68 9.86
C LYS A 166 -24.01 13.15 9.92
N ASP A 167 -23.65 13.64 11.10
CA ASP A 167 -23.05 14.97 11.26
C ASP A 167 -21.64 15.04 10.68
N LYS A 168 -20.95 13.90 10.71
CA LYS A 168 -19.61 13.75 10.19
C LYS A 168 -19.29 12.33 9.78
N ILE A 169 -18.32 12.21 8.88
CA ILE A 169 -17.67 10.97 8.49
C ILE A 169 -16.15 11.14 8.55
N VAL A 170 -15.43 10.04 8.68
CA VAL A 170 -13.97 10.04 8.58
C VAL A 170 -13.57 9.25 7.34
N MET A 171 -12.75 9.84 6.47
CA MET A 171 -12.18 9.12 5.33
C MET A 171 -10.67 9.05 5.41
N GLN A 172 -10.14 7.86 5.16
CA GLN A 172 -8.71 7.62 4.99
C GLN A 172 -8.42 7.64 3.49
N LEU A 173 -7.55 8.54 3.03
CA LEU A 173 -7.30 8.80 1.61
C LEU A 173 -5.86 8.44 1.24
N MET A 174 -5.73 7.85 0.04
CA MET A 174 -4.44 7.56 -0.57
C MET A 174 -3.68 8.84 -0.95
N PRO A 175 -2.34 8.79 -1.11
CA PRO A 175 -1.53 9.95 -1.49
C PRO A 175 -1.99 10.69 -2.74
N ASN A 176 -2.62 9.97 -3.67
CA ASN A 176 -3.08 10.51 -4.95
C ASN A 176 -4.55 10.98 -4.92
N THR A 177 -5.22 10.91 -3.77
CA THR A 177 -6.60 11.38 -3.60
C THR A 177 -6.61 12.61 -2.71
N SER A 178 -6.91 13.77 -3.29
CA SER A 178 -7.10 14.98 -2.50
C SER A 178 -8.46 14.95 -1.77
N ALA A 179 -8.55 15.66 -0.65
CA ALA A 179 -9.83 15.81 0.04
C ALA A 179 -10.89 16.50 -0.84
N ASP A 180 -10.51 17.37 -1.78
CA ASP A 180 -11.45 17.99 -2.72
C ASP A 180 -12.03 16.98 -3.73
N MET A 181 -11.24 16.00 -4.16
CA MET A 181 -11.75 14.89 -4.97
C MET A 181 -12.74 14.03 -4.20
N ALA A 182 -12.48 13.79 -2.91
CA ALA A 182 -13.41 13.06 -2.05
C ALA A 182 -14.73 13.85 -1.83
N VAL A 183 -14.65 15.16 -1.58
CA VAL A 183 -15.84 16.04 -1.49
C VAL A 183 -16.65 15.99 -2.78
N LYS A 184 -15.97 16.06 -3.93
CA LYS A 184 -16.63 15.97 -5.24
C LYS A 184 -17.32 14.62 -5.42
N CYS A 185 -16.68 13.51 -5.06
CA CYS A 185 -17.29 12.18 -5.10
C CYS A 185 -18.57 12.11 -4.24
N LEU A 186 -18.49 12.58 -2.99
CA LEU A 186 -19.63 12.61 -2.06
C LEU A 186 -20.82 13.40 -2.63
N LYS A 187 -20.54 14.54 -3.24
CA LYS A 187 -21.58 15.40 -3.82
C LYS A 187 -22.16 14.84 -5.11
N ASP A 188 -21.31 14.53 -6.08
CA ASP A 188 -21.74 14.21 -7.44
C ASP A 188 -22.43 12.83 -7.52
N ASP A 189 -21.95 11.85 -6.75
CA ASP A 189 -22.42 10.46 -6.83
C ASP A 189 -23.45 10.10 -5.75
N TYR A 190 -23.49 10.84 -4.63
CA TYR A 190 -24.32 10.48 -3.46
C TYR A 190 -25.16 11.64 -2.89
N ASP A 191 -25.13 12.82 -3.52
CA ASP A 191 -25.86 14.03 -3.09
C ASP A 191 -25.53 14.45 -1.63
N VAL A 192 -24.32 14.16 -1.17
CA VAL A 192 -23.85 14.51 0.18
C VAL A 192 -23.10 15.83 0.13
N THR A 193 -23.60 16.84 0.85
CA THR A 193 -22.93 18.15 0.95
C THR A 193 -21.99 18.16 2.15
N VAL A 194 -20.68 18.32 1.88
CA VAL A 194 -19.66 18.59 2.90
C VAL A 194 -19.62 20.10 3.19
N THR A 195 -19.74 20.49 4.45
CA THR A 195 -19.68 21.89 4.91
C THR A 195 -18.27 22.31 5.29
N ASP A 196 -17.49 21.40 5.88
CA ASP A 196 -16.11 21.64 6.29
C ASP A 196 -15.30 20.33 6.33
N LYS A 197 -13.97 20.43 6.34
CA LYS A 197 -13.06 19.29 6.42
C LYS A 197 -11.87 19.60 7.33
N LYS A 198 -11.49 18.63 8.17
CA LYS A 198 -10.36 18.73 9.09
C LYS A 198 -9.38 17.59 8.86
N LEU A 199 -8.12 17.91 8.61
CA LEU A 199 -7.04 16.92 8.60
C LEU A 199 -6.79 16.44 10.03
N LEU A 200 -6.95 15.14 10.27
CA LEU A 200 -6.65 14.51 11.55
C LEU A 200 -5.20 14.04 11.61
N MET A 201 -4.72 13.43 10.51
CA MET A 201 -3.38 12.89 10.43
C MET A 201 -2.89 12.81 8.98
N GLN A 202 -1.59 13.00 8.80
CA GLN A 202 -0.86 12.62 7.60
C GLN A 202 0.39 11.84 8.01
N ASN A 203 0.63 10.67 7.42
CA ASN A 203 1.83 9.89 7.72
C ASN A 203 2.98 10.20 6.74
N GLY A 204 4.15 9.61 7.00
CA GLY A 204 5.33 9.71 6.11
C GLY A 204 5.11 9.18 4.68
N ASN A 205 4.05 8.39 4.45
CA ASN A 205 3.64 7.91 3.12
C ASN A 205 2.72 8.87 2.38
N MET A 206 2.44 10.05 2.93
CA MET A 206 1.45 11.01 2.43
C MET A 206 0.01 10.48 2.42
N GLU A 207 -0.26 9.38 3.12
CA GLU A 207 -1.62 8.94 3.40
C GLU A 207 -2.25 9.90 4.41
N THR A 208 -3.52 10.23 4.21
CA THR A 208 -4.21 11.23 5.03
C THR A 208 -5.49 10.68 5.63
N VAL A 209 -5.83 11.14 6.83
CA VAL A 209 -7.11 10.88 7.47
C VAL A 209 -7.81 12.21 7.68
N TYR A 210 -8.99 12.36 7.09
CA TYR A 210 -9.80 13.57 7.18
C TYR A 210 -11.12 13.28 7.88
N GLU A 211 -11.55 14.23 8.71
CA GLU A 211 -12.93 14.35 9.17
C GLU A 211 -13.67 15.30 8.22
N PHE A 212 -14.80 14.85 7.67
CA PHE A 212 -15.69 15.65 6.83
C PHE A 212 -16.99 15.92 7.58
N TYR A 213 -17.31 17.20 7.75
CA TYR A 213 -18.55 17.65 8.37
C TYR A 213 -19.62 17.76 7.29
N LEU A 214 -20.79 17.17 7.55
CA LEU A 214 -21.86 17.07 6.56
C LEU A 214 -22.98 18.05 6.88
N LYS A 215 -23.66 18.52 5.84
CA LYS A 215 -24.89 19.29 5.98
C LYS A 215 -26.05 18.32 6.24
N GLN A 216 -26.77 18.52 7.33
CA GLN A 216 -28.05 17.84 7.59
C GLN A 216 -29.14 18.34 6.64
#